data_AF-A0A822FVX4-F1
#
_entry.id   AF-A0A822FVX4-F1
#
_cell.length_a   1.000
_cell.length_b   1.000
_cell.length_c   1.000
_cell.angle_alpha   90.00
_cell.angle_beta   90.00
_cell.angle_gamma   90.00
#
_symmetry.space_group_name_H-M   'P 1'
#
loop_
_entity.id
_entity.type
_entity.pdbx_description
1 polymer ?
#
loop_
_entity_poly.entity_id
_entity_poly.type
_entity_poly.pdbx_seq_one_letter_code
_entity_poly.pdbx_strand_id
1 'polypeptide(L)'
;MAQNASSIQTNGTVFDSRSPTYELFENNFIAQLKLLRQMDIHITGPGTGQMYQTFLSDGSVMINIGGIRPRGLENSTEAYTSYLEQHMTSGTPYIKGLYYPINERQKGIKKDEVMKLIRQASQLILEGFSLPVNPRDNLAPDGQLFVEMCEKDKEFCSMS
;
A
#
# COMPACT_ATOMS: atom_id res chain seq x y z
N MET A 1 16.85 4.04 -44.15
CA MET A 1 15.59 4.00 -43.39
C MET A 1 15.93 4.02 -41.91
N ALA A 2 15.77 5.16 -41.25
CA ALA A 2 15.94 5.29 -39.81
C ALA A 2 14.66 5.95 -39.28
N GLN A 3 13.99 5.27 -38.35
CA GLN A 3 12.70 5.69 -37.79
C GLN A 3 12.93 6.75 -36.72
N ASN A 4 12.18 7.85 -36.84
CA ASN A 4 12.14 8.96 -35.89
C ASN A 4 11.61 8.50 -34.53
N ALA A 5 12.42 8.63 -33.49
CA ALA A 5 11.97 8.55 -32.11
C ALA A 5 11.28 9.88 -31.74
N SER A 6 9.96 9.85 -31.59
CA SER A 6 9.19 11.00 -31.11
C SER A 6 9.36 11.11 -29.60
N SER A 7 10.07 12.14 -29.13
CA SER A 7 10.18 12.48 -27.72
C SER A 7 8.83 12.97 -27.19
N ILE A 8 8.22 12.22 -26.27
CA ILE A 8 7.05 12.69 -25.52
C ILE A 8 7.55 13.75 -24.55
N GLN A 9 7.30 15.02 -24.87
CA GLN A 9 7.47 16.12 -23.92
C GLN A 9 6.34 16.05 -22.88
N THR A 10 6.66 15.57 -21.69
CA THR A 10 5.78 15.74 -20.53
C THR A 10 5.84 17.22 -20.14
N ASN A 11 4.79 17.97 -20.43
CA ASN A 11 4.60 19.30 -19.85
C ASN A 11 4.59 19.13 -18.32
N GLY A 12 5.73 19.44 -17.70
CA GLY A 12 5.86 19.42 -16.25
C GLY A 12 4.82 20.36 -15.68
N THR A 13 3.86 19.79 -14.96
CA THR A 13 2.95 20.57 -14.11
C THR A 13 3.80 21.50 -13.25
N VAL A 14 3.47 22.80 -13.33
CA VAL A 14 4.10 23.89 -12.59
C VAL A 14 4.35 23.44 -11.15
N PHE A 15 5.60 23.51 -10.72
CA PHE A 15 5.98 23.24 -9.34
C PHE A 15 5.21 24.22 -8.44
N ASP A 16 4.25 23.70 -7.66
CA ASP A 16 3.48 24.52 -6.73
C ASP A 16 4.43 25.05 -5.65
N SER A 17 4.86 26.31 -5.82
CA SER A 17 5.80 26.99 -4.94
C SER A 17 5.12 27.64 -3.73
N ARG A 18 3.82 27.42 -3.53
CA ARG A 18 3.14 27.91 -2.34
C ARG A 18 3.66 27.13 -1.13
N SER A 19 4.06 27.86 -0.08
CA SER A 19 4.27 27.24 1.22
C SER A 19 3.02 26.43 1.59
N PRO A 20 3.13 25.18 2.05
CA PRO A 20 1.97 24.41 2.48
C PRO A 20 1.22 25.21 3.55
N THR A 21 0.09 25.81 3.18
CA THR A 21 -0.84 26.37 4.15
C THR A 21 -1.61 25.17 4.69
N TYR A 22 -1.05 24.46 5.66
CA TYR A 22 -1.85 23.56 6.48
C TYR A 22 -2.81 24.46 7.26
N GLU A 23 -4.00 24.71 6.70
CA GLU A 23 -5.12 25.11 7.53
C GLU A 23 -5.28 23.99 8.55
N LEU A 24 -5.07 24.32 9.82
CA LEU A 24 -5.30 23.40 10.92
C LEU A 24 -6.81 23.14 10.94
N PHE A 25 -7.23 22.09 10.22
CA PHE A 25 -8.56 21.51 10.34
C PHE A 25 -8.88 21.32 11.82
N GLU A 26 -10.16 21.45 12.18
CA GLU A 26 -10.63 21.15 13.53
C GLU A 26 -9.99 19.84 14.02
N ASN A 27 -9.14 19.92 15.05
CA ASN A 27 -8.35 18.77 15.50
C ASN A 27 -9.18 17.88 16.45
N ASN A 28 -10.38 17.51 16.01
CA ASN A 28 -11.27 16.61 16.73
C ASN A 28 -11.42 15.28 15.98
N PHE A 29 -11.76 14.24 16.73
CA PHE A 29 -11.90 12.88 16.22
C PHE A 29 -12.91 12.78 15.06
N ILE A 30 -14.00 13.55 15.11
CA ILE A 30 -15.03 13.55 14.07
C ILE A 30 -14.48 14.10 12.74
N ALA A 31 -13.68 15.17 12.79
CA ALA A 31 -13.05 15.74 11.61
C ALA A 31 -12.04 14.77 10.99
N GLN A 32 -11.27 14.06 11.81
CA GLN A 32 -10.36 13.01 11.33
C GLN A 32 -11.11 11.87 10.63
N LEU A 33 -12.23 11.41 11.19
CA LEU A 33 -13.07 10.39 10.54
C LEU A 33 -13.68 10.88 9.22
N LYS A 34 -14.11 12.14 9.15
CA LYS A 34 -14.61 12.74 7.90
C LYS A 34 -13.51 12.80 6.84
N LEU A 35 -12.29 13.13 7.24
CA LEU A 35 -11.13 13.14 6.34
C LEU A 35 -10.83 11.72 5.82
N LEU A 36 -10.76 10.73 6.71
CA LEU A 36 -10.51 9.32 6.32
C LEU A 36 -11.55 8.82 5.31
N ARG A 37 -12.83 9.17 5.51
CA ARG A 37 -13.89 8.81 4.57
C ARG A 37 -13.70 9.44 3.19
N GLN A 38 -13.06 10.60 3.09
CA GLN A 38 -12.81 11.29 1.82
C GLN A 38 -11.48 10.88 1.16
N MET A 39 -10.68 10.00 1.78
CA MET A 39 -9.40 9.59 1.21
C MET A 39 -9.59 8.54 0.12
N ASP A 40 -9.13 8.85 -1.10
CA ASP A 40 -9.06 7.88 -2.19
C ASP A 40 -7.84 6.97 -2.05
N ILE A 41 -6.71 7.52 -1.60
CA ILE A 41 -5.45 6.79 -1.39
C ILE A 41 -4.99 7.02 0.05
N HIS A 42 -4.83 5.93 0.80
CA HIS A 42 -4.20 5.95 2.11
C HIS A 42 -2.87 5.20 2.07
N ILE A 43 -1.79 5.81 2.55
CA ILE A 43 -0.45 5.22 2.56
C ILE A 43 -0.04 5.00 4.02
N THR A 44 0.21 3.75 4.40
CA THR A 44 0.62 3.38 5.75
C THR A 44 2.01 2.77 5.79
N GLY A 45 2.76 3.12 6.84
CA GLY A 45 4.01 2.50 7.23
C GLY A 45 3.85 1.53 8.40
N PRO A 46 4.92 0.79 8.73
CA PRO A 46 4.89 -0.22 9.79
C PRO A 46 4.80 0.44 11.17
N GLY A 47 4.05 -0.17 12.08
CA GLY A 47 4.06 0.22 13.49
C GLY A 47 3.38 1.56 13.78
N THR A 48 2.65 2.13 12.82
CA THR A 48 1.76 3.28 13.06
C THR A 48 0.54 2.86 13.89
N GLY A 49 0.21 1.56 13.92
CA GLY A 49 -1.04 1.06 14.51
C GLY A 49 -2.29 1.59 13.82
N GLN A 50 -2.13 2.23 12.65
CA GLN A 50 -3.21 2.87 11.92
C GLN A 50 -3.96 1.82 11.11
N MET A 51 -5.02 1.27 11.71
CA MET A 51 -5.94 0.34 11.08
C MET A 51 -7.11 1.07 10.41
N TYR A 52 -6.81 2.06 9.56
CA TYR A 52 -7.83 2.91 8.96
C TYR A 52 -8.56 2.29 7.78
N GLN A 53 -8.18 1.09 7.33
CA GLN A 53 -8.78 0.36 6.21
C GLN A 53 -10.31 0.33 6.31
N THR A 54 -10.85 0.07 7.50
CA THR A 54 -12.30 -0.03 7.73
C THR A 54 -13.02 1.31 7.60
N PHE A 55 -12.32 2.44 7.71
CA PHE A 55 -12.91 3.78 7.63
C PHE A 55 -12.75 4.45 6.26
N LEU A 56 -12.01 3.83 5.34
CA LEU A 56 -11.90 4.30 3.96
C LEU A 56 -13.23 4.09 3.22
N SER A 57 -13.45 4.86 2.15
CA SER A 57 -14.63 4.69 1.31
C SER A 57 -14.49 3.51 0.35
N ASP A 58 -15.63 3.05 -0.15
CA ASP A 58 -15.69 2.08 -1.23
C ASP A 58 -14.93 2.61 -2.47
N GLY A 59 -14.08 1.78 -3.06
CA GLY A 59 -13.23 2.17 -4.19
C GLY A 59 -11.91 2.82 -3.80
N SER A 60 -11.64 3.05 -2.51
CA SER A 60 -10.34 3.55 -2.05
C SER A 60 -9.23 2.49 -2.18
N VAL A 61 -7.99 2.96 -2.22
CA VAL A 61 -6.77 2.14 -2.31
C VAL A 61 -5.89 2.34 -1.07
N MET A 62 -5.48 1.24 -0.45
CA MET A 62 -4.54 1.21 0.66
C MET A 62 -3.15 0.79 0.15
N ILE A 63 -2.14 1.64 0.33
CA ILE A 63 -0.73 1.34 0.03
C ILE A 63 0.00 1.06 1.34
N ASN A 64 0.51 -0.15 1.53
CA ASN A 64 1.31 -0.51 2.70
C ASN A 64 2.79 -0.61 2.33
N ILE A 65 3.62 0.28 2.89
CA ILE A 65 5.05 0.33 2.60
C ILE A 65 5.89 -0.65 3.44
N GLY A 66 5.28 -1.29 4.44
CA GLY A 66 5.91 -2.30 5.29
C GLY A 66 7.11 -1.80 6.11
N GLY A 67 7.60 -2.66 6.98
CA GLY A 67 8.69 -2.37 7.91
C GLY A 67 9.76 -3.41 7.95
N ILE A 68 10.95 -2.95 8.29
CA ILE A 68 12.10 -3.81 8.56
C ILE A 68 12.02 -4.19 10.04
N ARG A 69 11.96 -5.50 10.31
CA ARG A 69 11.95 -6.06 11.66
C ARG A 69 13.21 -6.88 11.86
N PRO A 70 13.90 -6.77 13.01
CA PRO A 70 15.00 -7.66 13.32
C PRO A 70 14.50 -9.10 13.45
N ARG A 71 15.28 -10.05 12.95
CA ARG A 71 15.00 -11.47 13.11
C ARG A 71 15.57 -11.93 14.45
N GLY A 72 14.74 -11.87 15.51
CA GLY A 72 15.13 -12.26 16.88
C GLY A 72 15.32 -11.07 17.82
N LEU A 73 16.32 -11.14 18.70
CA LEU A 73 16.65 -10.06 19.66
C LEU A 73 17.08 -8.78 18.92
N GLU A 74 16.97 -7.61 19.58
CA GLU A 74 17.22 -6.27 19.02
C GLU A 74 18.58 -6.06 18.33
N ASN A 75 19.53 -6.98 18.48
CA ASN A 75 20.89 -6.91 17.89
C ASN A 75 21.15 -7.91 16.75
N SER A 76 20.11 -8.53 16.20
CA SER A 76 20.27 -9.41 15.03
C SER A 76 20.64 -8.60 13.78
N THR A 77 21.65 -9.07 13.04
CA THR A 77 22.02 -8.51 11.72
C THR A 77 21.07 -8.95 10.62
N GLU A 78 20.27 -9.99 10.87
CA GLU A 78 19.23 -10.45 9.96
C GLU A 78 17.96 -9.65 10.19
N ALA A 79 17.37 -9.14 9.12
CA ALA A 79 16.10 -8.43 9.18
C ALA A 79 15.17 -8.89 8.06
N TYR A 80 13.86 -8.81 8.29
CA TYR A 80 12.86 -9.18 7.31
C TYR A 80 11.84 -8.06 7.13
N THR A 81 11.21 -8.03 5.95
CA THR A 81 10.13 -7.11 5.67
C THR A 81 8.82 -7.68 6.21
N SER A 82 8.06 -6.88 6.94
CA SER A 82 6.71 -7.23 7.41
C SER A 82 5.73 -6.12 7.09
N TYR A 83 4.53 -6.50 6.62
CA TYR A 83 3.44 -5.57 6.35
C TYR A 83 2.46 -5.44 7.51
N LEU A 84 2.65 -6.19 8.61
CA LEU A 84 1.88 -6.14 9.86
C LEU A 84 0.35 -6.13 9.65
N GLU A 85 -0.26 -4.95 9.49
CA GLU A 85 -1.69 -4.70 9.31
C GLU A 85 -2.26 -5.18 7.95
N GLN A 86 -1.57 -6.06 7.23
CA GLN A 86 -2.00 -6.59 5.93
C GLN A 86 -3.35 -7.33 5.96
N HIS A 87 -3.66 -8.01 7.06
CA HIS A 87 -4.89 -8.78 7.23
C HIS A 87 -6.13 -7.87 7.27
N MET A 88 -5.98 -6.63 7.76
CA MET A 88 -7.04 -5.63 7.73
C MET A 88 -7.43 -5.26 6.30
N THR A 89 -6.44 -5.15 5.40
CA THR A 89 -6.69 -4.88 3.98
C THR A 89 -7.34 -6.07 3.28
N SER A 90 -6.88 -7.29 3.53
CA SER A 90 -7.50 -8.51 2.96
C SER A 90 -8.94 -8.72 3.45
N GLY A 91 -9.23 -8.38 4.71
CA GLY A 91 -10.57 -8.48 5.30
C GLY A 91 -11.54 -7.36 4.92
N THR A 92 -11.09 -6.33 4.17
CA THR A 92 -11.93 -5.18 3.80
C THR A 92 -12.30 -5.26 2.30
N PRO A 93 -13.49 -5.77 1.94
CA PRO A 93 -13.82 -6.13 0.57
C PRO A 93 -14.11 -4.94 -0.35
N TYR A 94 -14.23 -3.73 0.19
CA TYR A 94 -14.57 -2.52 -0.57
C TYR A 94 -13.36 -1.64 -0.91
N ILE A 95 -12.14 -2.04 -0.51
CA ILE A 95 -10.90 -1.34 -0.85
C ILE A 95 -9.93 -2.26 -1.59
N LYS A 96 -8.98 -1.67 -2.33
CA LYS A 96 -7.88 -2.40 -2.97
C LYS A 96 -6.57 -2.22 -2.20
N GLY A 97 -5.85 -3.31 -1.96
CA GLY A 97 -4.52 -3.31 -1.34
C GLY A 97 -3.38 -3.27 -2.35
N LEU A 98 -2.38 -2.42 -2.12
CA LEU A 98 -1.09 -2.41 -2.80
C LEU A 98 0.04 -2.45 -1.78
N TYR A 99 1.14 -3.12 -2.14
CA TYR A 99 2.24 -3.38 -1.22
C TYR A 99 3.57 -2.99 -1.85
N TYR A 100 4.42 -2.32 -1.06
CA TYR A 100 5.77 -1.98 -1.51
C TYR A 100 6.59 -3.26 -1.76
N PRO A 101 7.41 -3.35 -2.82
CA PRO A 101 8.11 -4.59 -3.16
C PRO A 101 8.98 -5.13 -2.02
N ILE A 102 8.70 -6.37 -1.59
CA ILE A 102 9.30 -6.98 -0.39
C ILE A 102 10.84 -7.02 -0.43
N ASN A 103 11.40 -7.30 -1.62
CA ASN A 103 12.84 -7.40 -1.87
C ASN A 103 13.55 -6.04 -1.96
N GLU A 104 12.80 -4.97 -2.20
CA GLU A 104 13.35 -3.61 -2.24
C GLU A 104 13.33 -2.96 -0.86
N ARG A 105 12.41 -3.39 0.01
CA ARG A 105 12.16 -2.71 1.28
C ARG A 105 13.36 -2.71 2.24
N GLN A 106 14.16 -3.79 2.25
CA GLN A 106 15.40 -3.90 3.03
C GLN A 106 16.48 -2.90 2.59
N LYS A 107 16.44 -2.44 1.32
CA LYS A 107 17.37 -1.46 0.75
C LYS A 107 16.96 -0.01 1.07
N GLY A 108 15.93 0.18 1.89
CA GLY A 108 15.30 1.47 2.15
C GLY A 108 14.11 1.76 1.24
N ILE A 109 13.42 2.86 1.52
CA ILE A 109 12.28 3.31 0.72
C ILE A 109 12.81 4.12 -0.45
N LYS A 110 12.51 3.68 -1.67
CA LYS A 110 12.87 4.35 -2.92
C LYS A 110 11.70 5.18 -3.42
N LYS A 111 11.96 6.44 -3.71
CA LYS A 111 10.97 7.37 -4.26
C LYS A 111 10.26 6.78 -5.47
N ASP A 112 11.00 6.22 -6.43
CA ASP A 112 10.42 5.72 -7.67
C ASP A 112 9.48 4.53 -7.46
N GLU A 113 9.77 3.66 -6.50
CA GLU A 113 8.89 2.54 -6.15
C GLU A 113 7.61 3.03 -5.48
N VAL A 114 7.70 4.02 -4.59
CA VAL A 114 6.50 4.65 -4.00
C VAL A 114 5.67 5.35 -5.08
N MET A 115 6.31 6.07 -6.00
CA MET A 115 5.62 6.76 -7.10
C MET A 115 4.94 5.78 -8.06
N LYS A 116 5.51 4.60 -8.29
CA LYS A 116 4.85 3.54 -9.08
C LYS A 116 3.56 3.08 -8.39
N LEU A 117 3.60 2.82 -7.08
CA LEU A 117 2.40 2.42 -6.32
C LEU A 117 1.32 3.50 -6.32
N ILE A 118 1.71 4.78 -6.14
CA ILE A 118 0.76 5.89 -6.20
C ILE A 118 0.11 5.98 -7.58
N ARG A 119 0.88 5.87 -8.66
CA ARG A 119 0.33 5.88 -10.04
C ARG A 119 -0.62 4.71 -10.28
N GLN A 120 -0.25 3.51 -9.82
CA GLN A 120 -1.11 2.33 -9.90
C GLN A 120 -2.41 2.53 -9.11
N ALA A 121 -2.33 3.09 -7.90
CA ALA A 121 -3.51 3.43 -7.10
C ALA A 121 -4.40 4.46 -7.82
N SER A 122 -3.82 5.53 -8.35
CA SER A 122 -4.57 6.53 -9.13
C SER A 122 -5.27 5.91 -10.33
N GLN A 123 -4.61 4.99 -11.05
CA GLN A 123 -5.22 4.31 -12.18
C GLN A 123 -6.42 3.45 -11.74
N LEU A 124 -6.26 2.67 -10.65
CA LEU A 124 -7.34 1.86 -10.08
C LEU A 124 -8.55 2.71 -9.64
N ILE A 125 -8.31 3.91 -9.12
CA ILE A 125 -9.39 4.84 -8.73
C ILE A 125 -10.10 5.39 -9.97
N LEU A 126 -9.35 5.77 -11.01
CA LEU A 126 -9.91 6.36 -12.23
C LEU A 126 -10.69 5.34 -13.08
N GLU A 127 -10.17 4.12 -13.17
CA GLU A 127 -10.78 3.03 -13.96
C GLU A 127 -11.84 2.26 -13.16
N GLY A 128 -11.76 2.31 -11.83
CA GLY A 128 -12.50 1.46 -10.92
C GLY A 128 -11.94 0.04 -10.85
N PHE A 129 -12.41 -0.72 -9.87
CA PHE A 129 -12.15 -2.15 -9.74
C PHE A 129 -13.39 -2.87 -9.24
N SER A 130 -13.46 -4.18 -9.46
CA SER A 130 -14.63 -4.97 -9.08
C SER A 130 -14.75 -5.09 -7.56
N LEU A 131 -15.95 -4.84 -7.05
CA LEU A 131 -16.33 -5.05 -5.65
C LEU A 131 -17.32 -6.23 -5.54
N PRO A 132 -17.25 -7.06 -4.50
CA PRO A 132 -16.20 -7.08 -3.48
C PRO A 132 -14.85 -7.54 -4.06
N VAL A 133 -13.76 -6.94 -3.58
CA VAL A 133 -12.40 -7.39 -3.90
C VAL A 133 -12.19 -8.77 -3.28
N ASN A 134 -11.68 -9.72 -4.06
CA ASN A 134 -11.33 -11.04 -3.55
C ASN A 134 -10.24 -10.89 -2.47
N PRO A 135 -10.42 -11.45 -1.26
CA PRO A 135 -9.42 -11.37 -0.19
C PRO A 135 -8.03 -11.81 -0.63
N ARG A 136 -7.93 -12.79 -1.54
CA ARG A 136 -6.66 -13.28 -2.10
C ARG A 136 -5.94 -12.21 -2.92
N ASP A 137 -6.69 -11.38 -3.66
CA ASP A 137 -6.12 -10.29 -4.47
C ASP A 137 -5.66 -9.09 -3.62
N ASN A 138 -6.01 -9.09 -2.33
CA ASN A 138 -5.60 -8.10 -1.34
C ASN A 138 -4.57 -8.66 -0.34
N LEU A 139 -4.08 -9.88 -0.51
CA LEU A 139 -2.98 -10.39 0.31
C LEU A 139 -1.68 -9.67 -0.04
N ALA A 140 -0.86 -9.40 0.98
CA ALA A 140 0.51 -8.96 0.75
C ALA A 140 1.36 -10.13 0.20
N PRO A 141 2.55 -9.85 -0.35
CA PRO A 141 3.39 -10.88 -0.98
C PRO A 141 3.69 -12.11 -0.10
N ASP A 142 3.89 -11.92 1.21
CA ASP A 142 4.09 -13.01 2.16
C ASP A 142 2.81 -13.82 2.42
N GLY A 143 1.65 -13.16 2.50
CA GLY A 143 0.35 -13.84 2.56
C GLY A 143 0.03 -14.64 1.29
N GLN A 144 0.37 -14.11 0.11
CA GLN A 144 0.22 -14.83 -1.16
C GLN A 144 1.11 -16.07 -1.21
N LEU A 145 2.37 -15.95 -0.79
CA LEU A 145 3.31 -17.07 -0.70
C LEU A 145 2.80 -18.15 0.25
N PHE A 146 2.23 -17.76 1.40
CA PHE A 146 1.64 -18.71 2.35
C PHE A 146 0.48 -19.50 1.73
N VAL A 147 -0.45 -18.82 1.03
CA VAL A 147 -1.54 -19.49 0.33
C VAL A 147 -1.03 -20.44 -0.75
N GLU A 148 -0.05 -20.02 -1.56
CA GLU A 148 0.56 -20.87 -2.59
C GLU A 148 1.19 -22.12 -1.99
N MET A 149 1.88 -21.97 -0.84
CA MET A 149 2.48 -23.08 -0.13
C MET A 149 1.41 -24.05 0.41
N CYS A 150 0.31 -23.54 0.98
CA CYS A 150 -0.81 -24.37 1.42
C CYS A 150 -1.50 -25.15 0.30
N GLU A 151 -1.56 -24.57 -0.90
CA GLU A 151 -2.14 -25.23 -2.05
C GLU A 151 -1.25 -26.38 -2.56
N LYS A 152 0.07 -26.29 -2.37
CA LYS A 152 1.04 -27.34 -2.73
C LYS A 152 1.20 -28.41 -1.65
N ASP A 153 1.18 -28.01 -0.39
CA ASP A 153 1.38 -28.90 0.76
C ASP A 153 0.26 -28.68 1.80
N LYS A 154 -0.75 -29.56 1.73
CA LYS A 154 -1.90 -29.53 2.64
C LYS A 154 -1.54 -29.97 4.05
N GLU A 155 -0.50 -30.79 4.22
CA GLU A 155 -0.08 -31.27 5.53
C GLU A 155 0.53 -30.12 6.33
N PHE A 156 1.41 -29.34 5.68
CA PHE A 156 1.99 -28.12 6.28
C PHE A 156 0.92 -27.18 6.84
N CYS A 157 -0.15 -26.92 6.08
CA CYS A 157 -1.19 -25.97 6.52
C CYS A 157 -2.23 -26.54 7.49
N SER A 158 -2.22 -27.85 7.73
CA SER A 158 -2.99 -28.44 8.82
C SER A 158 -2.32 -28.28 10.19
N MET A 159 -1.05 -27.85 10.23
CA MET A 159 -0.26 -27.67 11.45
C MET A 159 -0.23 -26.22 11.96
N SER A 160 -0.77 -25.26 11.19
CA SER A 160 -0.84 -23.82 11.48
C SER A 160 -2.22 -23.41 11.98
#